data_AF-A0A0J9W6K8-F1
#
_entry.id   AF-A0A0J9W6K8-F1
#
_cell.length_a   1.000
_cell.length_b   1.000
_cell.length_c   1.000
_cell.angle_alpha   90.00
_cell.angle_beta   90.00
_cell.angle_gamma   90.00
#
_symmetry.space_group_name_H-M   'P 1'
#
loop_
_entity.id
_entity.type
_entity.pdbx_description
1 polymer ?
#
loop_
_entity_poly.entity_id
_entity_poly.type
_entity_poly.pdbx_seq_one_letter_code
_entity_poly.pdbx_strand_id
1 'polypeptide(L)'
;MPVLKVSNIQDGKIIIDKTELCNFENFSIENTLNPGEVIFTLSGSLGKVGINLTSQKFLFTTDLIAFDFNKLLSITLYMYYYLLNYSKEIIHKLKKGGIIPHIYKSDLKKFKIKLPSLEIQEEIVEMLDKFSSKLGVVDILKKEFKLRRQQYEYYRRLLVSPVDYLNKKFKENYKEIIDIYDRKSLNLSVKRNLNEQQEQAVEFSLDKDILIIAGAGTGKTKTLVERYKHLIESGIAKQDILVTTFTRQAKREIEERISEDMVEREKREIEVYTNHQFCRNIILDY
;
A
#
# COMPACT_ATOMS: atom_id res chain seq x y z
N MET A 1 -20.83 0.63 -22.98
CA MET A 1 -19.93 0.22 -21.86
C MET A 1 -20.39 0.91 -20.57
N PRO A 2 -20.09 0.42 -19.36
CA PRO A 2 -20.21 1.26 -18.16
C PRO A 2 -19.25 2.46 -18.23
N VAL A 3 -19.69 3.60 -17.72
CA VAL A 3 -18.92 4.86 -17.67
C VAL A 3 -18.58 5.20 -16.22
N LEU A 4 -17.31 5.52 -15.97
CA LEU A 4 -16.79 6.00 -14.70
C LEU A 4 -16.84 7.53 -14.62
N LYS A 5 -17.32 8.01 -13.49
CA LYS A 5 -17.27 9.42 -13.05
C LYS A 5 -16.43 9.53 -11.78
N VAL A 6 -16.09 10.75 -11.38
CA VAL A 6 -15.31 11.07 -10.15
C VAL A 6 -15.93 10.51 -8.86
N SER A 7 -17.23 10.20 -8.87
CA SER A 7 -17.99 9.55 -7.79
C SER A 7 -17.74 8.04 -7.65
N ASN A 8 -17.33 7.35 -8.72
CA ASN A 8 -17.04 5.92 -8.71
C ASN A 8 -15.67 5.58 -8.08
N ILE A 9 -14.82 6.57 -7.83
CA ILE A 9 -13.51 6.38 -7.17
C ILE A 9 -13.66 6.62 -5.66
N GLN A 10 -13.47 5.57 -4.86
CA GLN A 10 -13.61 5.59 -3.40
C GLN A 10 -12.53 4.68 -2.79
N ASP A 11 -11.86 5.13 -1.73
CA ASP A 11 -10.83 4.39 -0.98
C ASP A 11 -9.83 3.60 -1.86
N GLY A 12 -9.27 4.29 -2.86
CA GLY A 12 -8.27 3.70 -3.77
C GLY A 12 -8.83 2.74 -4.83
N LYS A 13 -10.14 2.51 -4.89
CA LYS A 13 -10.81 1.47 -5.69
C LYS A 13 -11.88 2.06 -6.62
N ILE A 14 -12.27 1.26 -7.62
CA ILE A 14 -13.40 1.52 -8.52
C ILE A 14 -14.66 0.85 -7.98
N ILE A 15 -15.72 1.62 -7.77
CA ILE A 15 -17.03 1.15 -7.30
C ILE A 15 -18.02 1.12 -8.47
N ILE A 16 -18.51 -0.08 -8.78
CA ILE A 16 -19.32 -0.39 -9.98
C ILE A 16 -20.80 -0.07 -9.77
N ASP A 17 -21.27 -0.12 -8.53
CA ASP A 17 -22.67 -0.14 -8.07
C ASP A 17 -23.53 1.04 -8.56
N LYS A 18 -22.89 2.08 -9.11
CA LYS A 18 -23.50 3.31 -9.63
C LYS A 18 -22.91 3.75 -10.99
N THR A 19 -22.40 2.83 -11.81
CA THR A 19 -21.96 3.17 -13.18
C THR A 19 -23.13 3.23 -14.14
N GLU A 20 -23.26 4.34 -14.86
CA GLU A 20 -24.21 4.47 -15.97
C GLU A 20 -23.71 3.67 -17.19
N LEU A 21 -24.65 3.02 -17.89
CA LEU A 21 -24.36 2.37 -19.18
C LEU A 21 -24.55 3.38 -20.32
N CYS A 22 -23.53 3.54 -21.16
CA CYS A 22 -23.57 4.41 -22.33
C CYS A 22 -23.47 3.61 -23.63
N ASN A 23 -24.21 4.03 -24.66
CA ASN A 23 -24.07 3.52 -26.03
C ASN A 23 -22.79 4.09 -26.66
N PHE A 24 -22.09 3.28 -27.45
CA PHE A 24 -20.69 3.55 -27.82
C PHE A 24 -20.49 4.69 -28.83
N GLU A 25 -21.53 5.03 -29.59
CA GLU A 25 -21.48 5.96 -30.73
C GLU A 25 -21.02 7.38 -30.38
N ASN A 26 -21.19 7.80 -29.12
CA ASN A 26 -20.89 9.15 -28.64
C ASN A 26 -19.58 9.27 -27.82
N PHE A 27 -18.74 8.24 -27.76
CA PHE A 27 -17.52 8.24 -26.93
C PHE A 27 -16.25 7.92 -27.72
N SER A 28 -15.23 8.77 -27.59
CA SER A 28 -13.88 8.51 -28.11
C SER A 28 -13.28 7.27 -27.45
N ILE A 29 -12.90 6.28 -28.26
CA ILE A 29 -12.40 4.95 -27.84
C ILE A 29 -11.11 5.04 -26.99
N GLU A 30 -10.41 6.17 -27.02
CA GLU A 30 -9.20 6.42 -26.22
C GLU A 30 -9.45 6.53 -24.70
N ASN A 31 -10.63 7.00 -24.27
CA ASN A 31 -10.92 7.22 -22.84
C ASN A 31 -11.44 5.93 -22.17
N THR A 32 -10.62 4.87 -22.18
CA THR A 32 -10.97 3.58 -21.56
C THR A 32 -10.00 3.15 -20.46
N LEU A 33 -10.54 2.63 -19.35
CA LEU A 33 -9.78 2.01 -18.27
C LEU A 33 -9.87 0.48 -18.40
N ASN A 34 -8.75 -0.18 -18.68
CA ASN A 34 -8.62 -1.63 -18.69
C ASN A 34 -8.44 -2.19 -17.27
N PRO A 35 -8.63 -3.50 -17.04
CA PRO A 35 -8.27 -4.16 -15.79
C PRO A 35 -6.80 -3.98 -15.42
N GLY A 36 -6.51 -3.80 -14.13
CA GLY A 36 -5.18 -3.52 -13.60
C GLY A 36 -4.69 -2.07 -13.75
N GLU A 37 -5.29 -1.25 -14.62
CA GLU A 37 -4.87 0.13 -14.81
C GLU A 37 -5.29 1.06 -13.66
N VAL A 38 -4.53 2.15 -13.50
CA VAL A 38 -4.72 3.17 -12.47
C VAL A 38 -5.39 4.40 -13.09
N ILE A 39 -6.34 5.01 -12.39
CA ILE A 39 -7.04 6.23 -12.81
C ILE A 39 -6.85 7.36 -11.78
N PHE A 40 -6.79 8.61 -12.25
CA PHE A 40 -6.56 9.81 -11.44
C PHE A 40 -7.53 10.95 -11.83
N THR A 41 -7.96 11.77 -10.86
CA THR A 41 -8.89 12.89 -11.10
C THR A 41 -8.19 14.22 -11.41
N LEU A 42 -8.52 14.77 -12.58
CA LEU A 42 -8.00 16.03 -13.12
C LEU A 42 -8.88 17.24 -12.80
N SER A 43 -10.16 17.06 -12.47
CA SER A 43 -11.10 18.13 -12.12
C SER A 43 -12.10 17.68 -11.04
N GLY A 44 -12.76 18.65 -10.40
CA GLY A 44 -13.74 18.40 -9.34
C GLY A 44 -13.06 17.94 -8.04
N SER A 45 -13.33 16.70 -7.60
CA SER A 45 -12.68 16.10 -6.44
C SER A 45 -11.28 15.61 -6.82
N LEU A 46 -10.32 16.55 -6.85
CA LEU A 46 -8.94 16.36 -7.31
C LEU A 46 -8.14 15.33 -6.49
N GLY A 47 -7.18 14.69 -7.16
CA GLY A 47 -6.18 13.79 -6.55
C GLY A 47 -6.75 12.50 -5.97
N LYS A 48 -7.99 12.13 -6.30
CA LYS A 48 -8.46 10.77 -6.07
C LYS A 48 -7.71 9.82 -7.02
N VAL A 49 -7.35 8.67 -6.49
CA VAL A 49 -6.72 7.57 -7.23
C VAL A 49 -7.61 6.34 -7.12
N GLY A 50 -7.76 5.60 -8.21
CA GLY A 50 -8.46 4.31 -8.24
C GLY A 50 -7.68 3.30 -9.08
N ILE A 51 -7.73 2.02 -8.73
CA ILE A 51 -7.20 0.93 -9.56
C ILE A 51 -8.31 -0.04 -9.95
N ASN A 52 -8.34 -0.47 -11.21
CA ASN A 52 -9.38 -1.35 -11.74
C ASN A 52 -9.11 -2.82 -11.37
N LEU A 53 -9.58 -3.23 -10.19
CA LEU A 53 -9.51 -4.61 -9.67
C LEU A 53 -10.61 -5.53 -10.23
N THR A 54 -11.20 -5.18 -11.38
CA THR A 54 -12.35 -5.89 -11.95
C THR A 54 -11.97 -6.56 -13.26
N SER A 55 -12.70 -7.61 -13.65
CA SER A 55 -12.54 -8.21 -14.98
C SER A 55 -13.00 -7.30 -16.13
N GLN A 56 -13.67 -6.18 -15.83
CA GLN A 56 -14.39 -5.34 -16.80
C GLN A 56 -13.57 -4.13 -17.28
N LYS A 57 -13.80 -3.76 -18.54
CA LYS A 57 -13.30 -2.53 -19.15
C LYS A 57 -14.35 -1.41 -19.05
N PHE A 58 -13.93 -0.20 -18.70
CA PHE A 58 -14.79 0.96 -18.52
C PHE A 58 -14.48 2.07 -19.54
N LEU A 59 -15.45 2.94 -19.81
CA LEU A 59 -15.22 4.30 -20.31
C LEU A 59 -15.01 5.25 -19.12
N PHE A 60 -14.40 6.43 -19.32
CA PHE A 60 -14.31 7.47 -18.29
C PHE A 60 -14.52 8.89 -18.84
N THR A 61 -15.01 9.82 -18.01
CA THR A 61 -15.22 11.23 -18.41
C THR A 61 -13.91 12.02 -18.54
N THR A 62 -13.97 13.19 -19.18
CA THR A 62 -12.80 14.07 -19.40
C THR A 62 -12.10 14.54 -18.11
N ASP A 63 -12.79 14.51 -16.97
CA ASP A 63 -12.25 14.76 -15.62
C ASP A 63 -11.25 13.72 -15.13
N LEU A 64 -11.06 12.64 -15.90
CA LEU A 64 -10.26 11.49 -15.54
C LEU A 64 -9.11 11.28 -16.54
N ILE A 65 -8.05 10.66 -16.04
CA ILE A 65 -6.97 10.10 -16.84
C ILE A 65 -6.61 8.71 -16.32
N ALA A 66 -6.62 7.73 -17.22
CA ALA A 66 -6.00 6.43 -16.98
C ALA A 66 -4.50 6.51 -17.23
N PHE A 67 -3.74 5.76 -16.44
CA PHE A 67 -2.33 5.49 -16.64
C PHE A 67 -2.14 4.00 -16.97
N ASP A 68 -1.60 3.75 -18.15
CA ASP A 68 -1.00 2.47 -18.50
C ASP A 68 0.50 2.51 -18.14
N PHE A 69 0.93 1.58 -17.28
CA PHE A 69 2.31 1.39 -16.84
C PHE A 69 2.90 0.05 -17.34
N ASN A 70 2.38 -0.42 -18.48
CA ASN A 70 2.40 -1.76 -19.09
C ASN A 70 3.51 -2.79 -18.75
N LYS A 71 3.10 -4.07 -18.91
CA LYS A 71 3.85 -5.33 -18.76
C LYS A 71 4.32 -5.77 -17.38
N LEU A 72 4.68 -4.89 -16.44
CA LEU A 72 5.17 -5.33 -15.11
C LEU A 72 4.22 -4.92 -13.98
N LEU A 73 3.63 -5.92 -13.33
CA LEU A 73 2.66 -5.72 -12.24
C LEU A 73 3.24 -4.90 -11.08
N SER A 74 4.52 -5.09 -10.79
CA SER A 74 5.29 -4.39 -9.77
C SER A 74 5.34 -2.87 -10.02
N ILE A 75 5.55 -2.46 -11.28
CA ILE A 75 5.50 -1.03 -11.67
C ILE A 75 4.09 -0.48 -11.49
N THR A 76 3.06 -1.21 -11.95
CA THR A 76 1.65 -0.79 -11.78
C THR A 76 1.27 -0.61 -10.32
N LEU A 77 1.68 -1.54 -9.44
CA LEU A 77 1.46 -1.46 -8.00
C LEU A 77 2.23 -0.30 -7.36
N TYR A 78 3.52 -0.15 -7.66
CA TYR A 78 4.34 0.95 -7.15
C TYR A 78 3.75 2.30 -7.55
N MET A 79 3.40 2.48 -8.83
CA MET A 79 2.83 3.72 -9.35
C MET A 79 1.41 4.00 -8.79
N TYR A 80 0.63 2.96 -8.47
CA TYR A 80 -0.62 3.10 -7.73
C TYR A 80 -0.39 3.70 -6.33
N TYR A 81 0.48 3.10 -5.51
CA TYR A 81 0.76 3.63 -4.17
C TYR A 81 1.49 4.98 -4.22
N TYR A 82 2.34 5.22 -5.23
CA TYR A 82 2.97 6.52 -5.51
C TYR A 82 1.90 7.60 -5.68
N LEU A 83 1.00 7.42 -6.65
CA LEU A 83 -0.08 8.38 -6.93
C LEU A 83 -1.00 8.55 -5.71
N LEU A 84 -1.31 7.49 -4.98
CA LEU A 84 -2.18 7.52 -3.81
C LEU A 84 -1.59 8.41 -2.70
N ASN A 85 -0.33 8.17 -2.31
CA ASN A 85 0.35 8.90 -1.23
C ASN A 85 0.81 10.31 -1.63
N TYR A 86 1.19 10.50 -2.91
CA TYR A 86 1.76 11.76 -3.43
C TYR A 86 0.73 12.66 -4.14
N SER A 87 -0.54 12.24 -4.16
CA SER A 87 -1.69 12.96 -4.73
C SER A 87 -1.76 14.44 -4.34
N LYS A 88 -1.50 14.76 -3.05
CA LYS A 88 -1.60 16.12 -2.50
C LYS A 88 -0.50 17.04 -3.02
N GLU A 89 0.72 16.52 -3.13
CA GLU A 89 1.87 17.21 -3.71
C GLU A 89 1.69 17.45 -5.21
N ILE A 90 1.10 16.49 -5.93
CA ILE A 90 0.73 16.63 -7.35
C ILE A 90 -0.32 17.73 -7.51
N ILE A 91 -1.38 17.75 -6.68
CA ILE A 91 -2.36 18.86 -6.64
C ILE A 91 -1.66 20.19 -6.36
N HIS A 92 -0.85 20.27 -5.30
CA HIS A 92 -0.21 21.52 -4.88
C HIS A 92 0.71 22.11 -5.97
N LYS A 93 1.42 21.25 -6.73
CA LYS A 93 2.33 21.67 -7.78
C LYS A 93 1.64 21.97 -9.12
N LEU A 94 0.54 21.29 -9.45
CA LEU A 94 -0.06 21.33 -10.81
C LEU A 94 -1.47 21.93 -10.89
N LYS A 95 -2.15 22.20 -9.76
CA LYS A 95 -3.49 22.81 -9.73
C LYS A 95 -3.47 24.21 -10.37
N LYS A 96 -4.38 24.42 -11.33
CA LYS A 96 -4.66 25.71 -11.97
C LYS A 96 -6.17 25.95 -12.04
N GLY A 97 -6.56 27.22 -12.17
CA GLY A 97 -7.96 27.67 -12.11
C GLY A 97 -8.39 28.09 -10.70
N GLY A 98 -9.22 29.13 -10.62
CA GLY A 98 -9.72 29.71 -9.36
C GLY A 98 -10.95 28.98 -8.84
N ILE A 99 -12.12 29.28 -9.41
CA ILE A 99 -13.43 28.76 -8.96
C ILE A 99 -13.54 27.25 -9.19
N ILE A 100 -13.15 26.78 -10.38
CA ILE A 100 -13.05 25.34 -10.70
C ILE A 100 -11.56 24.97 -10.74
N PRO A 101 -11.06 24.22 -9.74
CA PRO A 101 -9.67 23.79 -9.71
C PRO A 101 -9.48 22.55 -10.59
N HIS A 102 -8.43 22.53 -11.40
CA HIS A 102 -8.12 21.39 -12.27
C HIS A 102 -6.60 21.23 -12.50
N ILE A 103 -6.20 20.13 -13.15
CA ILE A 103 -4.84 19.81 -13.56
C ILE A 103 -4.84 19.53 -15.08
N TYR A 104 -4.02 20.24 -15.86
CA TYR A 104 -3.91 19.95 -17.30
C TYR A 104 -3.16 18.64 -17.56
N LYS A 105 -3.68 17.81 -18.50
CA LYS A 105 -2.99 16.60 -19.00
C LYS A 105 -1.56 16.91 -19.51
N SER A 106 -1.32 18.12 -20.03
CA SER A 106 -0.03 18.58 -20.55
C SER A 106 0.99 18.97 -19.47
N ASP A 107 0.55 19.35 -18.27
CA ASP A 107 1.44 19.61 -17.12
C ASP A 107 1.75 18.30 -16.39
N LEU A 108 0.75 17.43 -16.23
CA LEU A 108 0.92 16.10 -15.63
C LEU A 108 1.90 15.24 -16.45
N LYS A 109 1.88 15.30 -17.79
CA LYS A 109 2.88 14.66 -18.67
C LYS A 109 4.32 15.20 -18.51
N LYS A 110 4.52 16.36 -17.88
CA LYS A 110 5.86 16.94 -17.61
C LYS A 110 6.34 16.64 -16.18
N PHE A 111 5.49 16.06 -15.33
CA PHE A 111 5.81 15.78 -13.94
C PHE A 111 6.84 14.64 -13.87
N LYS A 112 8.07 14.95 -13.47
CA LYS A 112 9.13 13.95 -13.32
C LYS A 112 8.93 13.17 -12.02
N ILE A 113 8.88 11.85 -12.16
CA ILE A 113 8.81 10.88 -11.06
C ILE A 113 10.15 10.16 -11.04
N LYS A 114 10.74 9.99 -9.84
CA LYS A 114 11.85 9.05 -9.65
C LYS A 114 11.28 7.63 -9.71
N LEU A 115 11.96 6.72 -10.40
CA LEU A 115 11.56 5.31 -10.48
C LEU A 115 12.76 4.44 -10.05
N PRO A 116 12.71 3.79 -8.86
CA PRO A 116 13.81 2.95 -8.39
C PRO A 116 13.86 1.60 -9.14
N SER A 117 14.79 0.70 -8.76
CA SER A 117 14.86 -0.65 -9.35
C SER A 117 13.58 -1.45 -9.09
N LEU A 118 13.32 -2.48 -9.91
CA LEU A 118 12.13 -3.33 -9.76
C LEU A 118 12.06 -4.03 -8.39
N GLU A 119 13.21 -4.44 -7.88
CA GLU A 119 13.39 -5.05 -6.55
C GLU A 119 12.93 -4.11 -5.43
N ILE A 120 13.44 -2.87 -5.42
CA ILE A 120 13.01 -1.83 -4.47
C ILE A 120 11.53 -1.47 -4.66
N GLN A 121 11.01 -1.46 -5.90
CA GLN A 121 9.57 -1.26 -6.14
C GLN A 121 8.73 -2.37 -5.51
N GLU A 122 9.18 -3.63 -5.56
CA GLU A 122 8.48 -4.78 -4.95
C GLU A 122 8.52 -4.73 -3.43
N GLU A 123 9.68 -4.45 -2.82
CA GLU A 123 9.81 -4.25 -1.37
C GLU A 123 8.89 -3.13 -0.86
N ILE A 124 8.91 -1.97 -1.53
CA ILE A 124 8.03 -0.84 -1.21
C ILE A 124 6.57 -1.25 -1.35
N VAL A 125 6.18 -1.93 -2.42
CA VAL A 125 4.79 -2.39 -2.63
C VAL A 125 4.32 -3.33 -1.52
N GLU A 126 5.15 -4.30 -1.10
CA GLU A 126 4.77 -5.23 -0.03
C GLU A 126 4.77 -4.57 1.36
N MET A 127 5.66 -3.61 1.61
CA MET A 127 5.62 -2.79 2.81
C MET A 127 4.36 -1.92 2.87
N LEU A 128 4.00 -1.26 1.76
CA LEU A 128 2.87 -0.34 1.67
C LEU A 128 1.51 -1.06 1.78
N ASP A 129 1.32 -2.27 1.22
CA ASP A 129 0.05 -2.98 1.37
C ASP A 129 -0.17 -3.51 2.79
N LYS A 130 0.89 -3.88 3.53
CA LYS A 130 0.81 -4.23 4.97
C LYS A 130 0.20 -3.08 5.79
N PHE A 131 0.69 -1.85 5.61
CA PHE A 131 0.13 -0.66 6.26
C PHE A 131 -1.24 -0.23 5.71
N SER A 132 -1.60 -0.70 4.51
CA SER A 132 -2.83 -0.35 3.78
C SER A 132 -3.89 -1.46 3.82
N SER A 133 -3.76 -2.48 4.68
CA SER A 133 -4.45 -3.79 4.65
C SER A 133 -5.98 -3.82 4.49
N LYS A 134 -6.69 -2.69 4.65
CA LYS A 134 -8.10 -2.52 4.20
C LYS A 134 -8.25 -2.53 2.66
N LEU A 135 -7.15 -2.33 1.93
CA LEU A 135 -7.10 -2.28 0.48
C LEU A 135 -6.86 -3.69 -0.11
N GLY A 136 -5.84 -4.42 0.37
CA GLY A 136 -5.54 -5.78 -0.07
C GLY A 136 -5.24 -5.88 -1.57
N VAL A 137 -4.64 -4.83 -2.12
CA VAL A 137 -4.54 -4.63 -3.58
C VAL A 137 -3.51 -5.56 -4.19
N VAL A 138 -2.43 -5.86 -3.46
CA VAL A 138 -1.37 -6.77 -3.92
C VAL A 138 -1.89 -8.20 -4.04
N ASP A 139 -2.62 -8.68 -3.02
CA ASP A 139 -3.22 -10.03 -3.06
C ASP A 139 -4.27 -10.18 -4.15
N ILE A 140 -5.16 -9.19 -4.30
CA ILE A 140 -6.20 -9.21 -5.34
C ILE A 140 -5.55 -9.27 -6.72
N LEU A 141 -4.53 -8.45 -7.00
CA LEU A 141 -3.89 -8.41 -8.32
C LEU A 141 -2.93 -9.59 -8.55
N LYS A 142 -2.17 -10.07 -7.56
CA LYS A 142 -1.39 -11.32 -7.68
C LYS A 142 -2.30 -12.51 -7.98
N LYS A 143 -3.48 -12.59 -7.33
CA LYS A 143 -4.51 -13.61 -7.59
C LYS A 143 -5.16 -13.45 -8.97
N GLU A 144 -5.54 -12.23 -9.36
CA GLU A 144 -6.15 -11.97 -10.67
C GLU A 144 -5.17 -12.26 -11.82
N PHE A 145 -3.91 -11.83 -11.70
CA PHE A 145 -2.86 -12.12 -12.68
C PHE A 145 -2.62 -13.63 -12.82
N LYS A 146 -2.61 -14.37 -11.71
CA LYS A 146 -2.53 -15.84 -11.72
C LYS A 146 -3.72 -16.48 -12.45
N LEU A 147 -4.95 -16.03 -12.17
CA LEU A 147 -6.16 -16.52 -12.84
C LEU A 147 -6.18 -16.17 -14.34
N ARG A 148 -5.85 -14.93 -14.72
CA ARG A 148 -5.71 -14.49 -16.12
C ARG A 148 -4.66 -15.29 -16.86
N ARG A 149 -3.51 -15.58 -16.24
CA ARG A 149 -2.45 -16.41 -16.82
C ARG A 149 -2.88 -17.87 -16.99
N GLN A 150 -3.62 -18.44 -16.03
CA GLN A 150 -4.22 -19.77 -16.15
C GLN A 150 -5.27 -19.82 -17.27
N GLN A 151 -6.10 -18.78 -17.40
CA GLN A 151 -7.11 -18.67 -18.45
C GLN A 151 -6.47 -18.47 -19.85
N TYR A 152 -5.42 -17.65 -19.95
CA TYR A 152 -4.63 -17.51 -21.18
C TYR A 152 -3.98 -18.84 -21.58
N GLU A 153 -3.34 -19.55 -20.64
CA GLU A 153 -2.77 -20.87 -20.91
C GLU A 153 -3.83 -21.92 -21.29
N TYR A 154 -5.03 -21.86 -20.70
CA TYR A 154 -6.16 -22.70 -21.11
C TYR A 154 -6.62 -22.40 -22.54
N TYR A 155 -6.89 -21.14 -22.89
CA TYR A 155 -7.30 -20.79 -24.26
C TYR A 155 -6.18 -21.01 -25.28
N ARG A 156 -4.92 -20.78 -24.91
CA ARG A 156 -3.75 -21.11 -25.74
C ARG A 156 -3.70 -22.60 -26.05
N ARG A 157 -3.95 -23.49 -25.07
CA ARG A 157 -4.04 -24.94 -25.30
C ARG A 157 -5.25 -25.31 -26.15
N LEU A 158 -6.39 -24.65 -25.94
CA LEU A 158 -7.62 -24.89 -26.70
C LEU A 158 -7.49 -24.49 -28.18
N LEU A 159 -6.77 -23.40 -28.47
CA LEU A 159 -6.57 -22.85 -29.82
C LEU A 159 -5.35 -23.43 -30.57
N VAL A 160 -4.47 -24.17 -29.90
CA VAL A 160 -3.24 -24.77 -30.48
C VAL A 160 -3.35 -26.31 -30.59
N SER A 161 -4.46 -26.90 -30.16
CA SER A 161 -4.82 -28.28 -30.51
C SER A 161 -5.40 -28.33 -31.94
N PRO A 162 -5.02 -29.29 -32.82
CA PRO A 162 -4.44 -30.60 -32.48
C PRO A 162 -3.09 -30.89 -33.16
N VAL A 163 -1.99 -30.41 -32.58
CA VAL A 163 -0.62 -30.90 -32.86
C VAL A 163 0.12 -31.12 -31.52
N ASP A 164 1.19 -31.90 -31.54
CA ASP A 164 2.13 -32.11 -30.41
C ASP A 164 1.63 -32.87 -29.18
N TYR A 165 1.23 -34.11 -29.46
CA TYR A 165 1.57 -35.33 -28.72
C TYR A 165 3.05 -35.43 -28.24
N LEU A 166 3.97 -34.55 -28.68
CA LEU A 166 5.42 -34.73 -28.64
C LEU A 166 6.15 -34.15 -27.41
N ASN A 167 5.71 -33.05 -26.80
CA ASN A 167 6.48 -32.33 -25.75
C ASN A 167 6.38 -32.96 -24.35
N LYS A 168 6.50 -34.29 -24.31
CA LYS A 168 6.24 -35.21 -23.18
C LYS A 168 7.40 -35.30 -22.16
N LYS A 169 8.33 -34.33 -22.12
CA LYS A 169 9.66 -34.51 -21.50
C LYS A 169 10.20 -33.37 -20.60
N PHE A 170 9.32 -32.56 -20.00
CA PHE A 170 9.71 -31.66 -18.89
C PHE A 170 8.81 -31.82 -17.65
N LYS A 171 8.90 -33.04 -17.07
CA LYS A 171 9.02 -33.20 -15.61
C LYS A 171 10.40 -32.62 -15.19
N GLU A 172 10.69 -32.31 -13.94
CA GLU A 172 10.21 -32.89 -12.67
C GLU A 172 10.35 -31.86 -11.52
N ASN A 173 9.64 -32.08 -10.42
CA ASN A 173 9.87 -31.59 -9.03
C ASN A 173 10.19 -30.10 -8.74
N TYR A 174 9.51 -29.54 -7.73
CA TYR A 174 10.16 -29.27 -6.43
C TYR A 174 9.14 -29.18 -5.30
N LYS A 175 9.48 -29.77 -4.15
CA LYS A 175 8.72 -29.76 -2.88
C LYS A 175 9.69 -30.12 -1.75
N GLU A 176 9.46 -29.59 -0.53
CA GLU A 176 10.39 -29.64 0.63
C GLU A 176 11.73 -28.89 0.37
N ILE A 177 12.49 -28.36 1.33
CA ILE A 177 12.67 -28.53 2.80
C ILE A 177 13.27 -27.19 3.37
N ILE A 178 13.36 -26.79 4.66
CA ILE A 178 13.08 -27.34 6.01
C ILE A 178 12.52 -26.24 6.97
N ASP A 179 13.02 -26.09 8.20
CA ASP A 179 12.56 -25.27 9.35
C ASP A 179 13.71 -25.08 10.41
N ILE A 180 13.45 -24.42 11.56
CA ILE A 180 14.15 -24.47 12.88
C ILE A 180 15.24 -23.39 13.20
N TYR A 181 15.07 -22.62 14.30
CA TYR A 181 15.95 -22.58 15.52
C TYR A 181 15.37 -21.75 16.71
N ASP A 182 15.89 -21.91 17.94
CA ASP A 182 15.29 -21.47 19.24
C ASP A 182 16.36 -21.14 20.34
N ARG A 183 15.97 -20.30 21.33
CA ARG A 183 16.44 -20.17 22.77
C ARG A 183 17.32 -19.01 23.31
N LYS A 184 16.68 -18.21 24.21
CA LYS A 184 17.08 -17.81 25.60
C LYS A 184 18.25 -16.80 25.84
N SER A 185 18.31 -16.00 26.94
CA SER A 185 17.36 -15.64 28.04
C SER A 185 17.91 -14.59 29.06
N LEU A 186 17.01 -13.84 29.75
CA LEU A 186 17.16 -13.24 31.12
C LEU A 186 18.18 -12.07 31.30
N ASN A 187 18.10 -11.11 32.27
CA ASN A 187 17.04 -10.66 33.21
C ASN A 187 17.42 -9.31 33.91
N LEU A 188 16.52 -8.31 34.02
CA LEU A 188 16.29 -7.46 35.21
C LEU A 188 15.23 -6.37 34.94
N SER A 189 14.45 -5.97 35.96
CA SER A 189 13.34 -5.02 35.80
C SER A 189 13.46 -3.77 36.69
N VAL A 190 13.19 -2.61 36.08
CA VAL A 190 12.67 -1.43 36.77
C VAL A 190 11.15 -1.52 36.72
N LYS A 191 10.47 -1.36 37.86
CA LYS A 191 9.07 -1.75 38.01
C LYS A 191 8.11 -0.78 37.30
N ARG A 192 7.78 -1.09 36.05
CA ARG A 192 6.74 -0.38 35.28
C ARG A 192 5.39 -0.51 35.97
N ASN A 193 4.54 0.51 35.84
CA ASN A 193 3.16 0.46 36.33
C ASN A 193 2.25 -0.16 35.25
N LEU A 194 2.43 -1.45 34.99
CA LEU A 194 1.71 -2.26 34.02
C LEU A 194 0.99 -3.42 34.72
N ASN A 195 0.05 -4.05 34.01
CA ASN A 195 -0.47 -5.36 34.41
C ASN A 195 0.31 -6.49 33.71
N GLU A 196 0.17 -7.73 34.22
CA GLU A 196 0.91 -8.89 33.74
C GLU A 196 0.81 -9.13 32.22
N GLN A 197 -0.37 -8.93 31.61
CA GLN A 197 -0.57 -9.08 30.16
C GLN A 197 0.13 -7.97 29.36
N GLN A 198 0.26 -6.77 29.94
CA GLN A 198 0.99 -5.66 29.35
C GLN A 198 2.50 -5.86 29.52
N GLU A 199 2.99 -6.35 30.66
CA GLU A 199 4.39 -6.72 30.87
C GLU A 199 4.81 -7.81 29.86
N GLN A 200 4.02 -8.89 29.74
CA GLN A 200 4.22 -9.95 28.74
C GLN A 200 4.24 -9.43 27.30
N ALA A 201 3.43 -8.40 26.98
CA ALA A 201 3.42 -7.78 25.65
C ALA A 201 4.57 -6.78 25.43
N VAL A 202 5.11 -6.19 26.50
CA VAL A 202 6.31 -5.35 26.46
C VAL A 202 7.56 -6.21 26.27
N GLU A 203 7.72 -7.27 27.06
CA GLU A 203 8.87 -8.20 27.02
C GLU A 203 8.77 -9.26 25.91
N PHE A 204 7.69 -9.26 25.10
CA PHE A 204 7.49 -10.30 24.07
C PHE A 204 8.65 -10.34 23.06
N SER A 205 9.15 -11.54 22.78
CA SER A 205 10.34 -11.76 21.96
C SER A 205 10.23 -11.16 20.54
N LEU A 206 11.36 -10.71 19.99
CA LEU A 206 11.44 -10.06 18.67
C LEU A 206 11.40 -11.04 17.49
N ASP A 207 11.55 -12.34 17.73
CA ASP A 207 11.49 -13.38 16.68
C ASP A 207 10.07 -13.73 16.23
N LYS A 208 9.04 -13.09 16.81
CA LYS A 208 7.63 -13.40 16.59
C LYS A 208 6.75 -12.15 16.57
N ASP A 209 5.76 -12.13 15.68
CA ASP A 209 4.72 -11.11 15.67
C ASP A 209 3.81 -11.20 16.91
N ILE A 210 3.38 -10.05 17.44
CA ILE A 210 2.41 -9.95 18.54
C ILE A 210 1.20 -9.10 18.15
N LEU A 211 0.00 -9.65 18.35
CA LEU A 211 -1.29 -8.96 18.15
C LEU A 211 -1.94 -8.64 19.51
N ILE A 212 -1.93 -7.36 19.89
CA ILE A 212 -2.54 -6.90 21.15
C ILE A 212 -4.02 -6.55 20.92
N ILE A 213 -4.92 -7.46 21.31
CA ILE A 213 -6.38 -7.23 21.32
C ILE A 213 -6.80 -6.73 22.70
N ALA A 214 -7.38 -5.52 22.78
CA ALA A 214 -7.93 -5.00 24.04
C ALA A 214 -9.01 -3.92 23.80
N GLY A 215 -9.86 -3.66 24.81
CA GLY A 215 -10.98 -2.69 24.74
C GLY A 215 -10.56 -1.21 24.69
N ALA A 216 -11.53 -0.30 24.65
CA ALA A 216 -11.28 1.13 24.86
C ALA A 216 -10.77 1.38 26.30
N GLY A 217 -9.93 2.40 26.52
CA GLY A 217 -9.38 2.75 27.84
C GLY A 217 -8.32 1.80 28.41
N THR A 218 -8.26 0.53 27.98
CA THR A 218 -7.37 -0.55 28.50
C THR A 218 -5.85 -0.37 28.32
N GLY A 219 -5.36 0.82 27.97
CA GLY A 219 -3.93 1.12 27.94
C GLY A 219 -3.13 0.58 26.74
N LYS A 220 -3.77 0.24 25.61
CA LYS A 220 -3.07 -0.19 24.38
C LYS A 220 -1.92 0.75 23.99
N THR A 221 -2.15 2.06 23.98
CA THR A 221 -1.14 3.09 23.69
C THR A 221 0.02 3.03 24.69
N LYS A 222 -0.29 2.84 25.98
CA LYS A 222 0.74 2.69 27.02
C LYS A 222 1.60 1.44 26.78
N THR A 223 0.99 0.31 26.44
CA THR A 223 1.71 -0.94 26.17
C THR A 223 2.67 -0.80 24.98
N LEU A 224 2.26 -0.09 23.93
CA LEU A 224 3.13 0.23 22.78
C LEU A 224 4.28 1.17 23.15
N VAL A 225 4.02 2.21 23.95
CA VAL A 225 5.06 3.15 24.43
C VAL A 225 6.07 2.44 25.34
N GLU A 226 5.61 1.64 26.30
CA GLU A 226 6.50 0.89 27.18
C GLU A 226 7.31 -0.17 26.43
N ARG A 227 6.73 -0.80 25.38
CA ARG A 227 7.49 -1.69 24.49
C ARG A 227 8.58 -0.92 23.73
N TYR A 228 8.27 0.28 23.22
CA TYR A 228 9.25 1.14 22.56
C TYR A 228 10.42 1.51 23.51
N LYS A 229 10.11 1.95 24.75
CA LYS A 229 11.12 2.23 25.77
C LYS A 229 11.97 0.99 26.10
N HIS A 230 11.33 -0.17 26.30
CA HIS A 230 12.00 -1.43 26.61
C HIS A 230 12.95 -1.93 25.50
N LEU A 231 12.60 -1.73 24.22
CA LEU A 231 13.47 -2.10 23.11
C LEU A 231 14.75 -1.24 23.08
N ILE A 232 14.65 0.06 23.40
CA ILE A 232 15.82 0.96 23.53
C ILE A 232 16.67 0.56 24.75
N GLU A 233 16.04 0.28 25.89
CA GLU A 233 16.72 -0.24 27.09
C GLU A 233 17.46 -1.56 26.82
N SER A 234 16.92 -2.38 25.92
CA SER A 234 17.51 -3.65 25.47
C SER A 234 18.61 -3.48 24.42
N GLY A 235 18.95 -2.24 24.05
CA GLY A 235 20.05 -1.90 23.13
C GLY A 235 19.69 -1.80 21.64
N ILE A 236 18.41 -1.87 21.28
CA ILE A 236 17.97 -1.65 19.89
C ILE A 236 18.06 -0.15 19.56
N ALA A 237 18.68 0.20 18.42
CA ALA A 237 18.78 1.60 18.03
C ALA A 237 17.42 2.15 17.56
N LYS A 238 17.12 3.41 17.88
CA LYS A 238 15.80 4.02 17.63
C LYS A 238 15.39 4.02 16.16
N GLN A 239 16.38 4.17 15.28
CA GLN A 239 16.26 4.09 13.82
C GLN A 239 15.78 2.71 13.32
N ASP A 240 15.95 1.66 14.12
CA ASP A 240 15.49 0.29 13.83
C ASP A 240 14.06 0.06 14.38
N ILE A 241 13.46 1.04 15.09
CA ILE A 241 12.16 0.94 15.77
C ILE A 241 11.16 1.93 15.17
N LEU A 242 10.49 1.52 14.11
CA LEU A 242 9.39 2.27 13.50
C LEU A 242 8.10 2.18 14.33
N VAL A 243 7.41 3.31 14.53
CA VAL A 243 6.03 3.33 15.09
C VAL A 243 5.06 4.04 14.15
N THR A 244 4.02 3.34 13.69
CA THR A 244 2.98 3.90 12.80
C THR A 244 1.59 3.92 13.42
N THR A 245 0.75 4.89 13.05
CA THR A 245 -0.66 4.96 13.49
C THR A 245 -1.60 5.62 12.47
N PHE A 246 -2.90 5.45 12.63
CA PHE A 246 -3.90 5.98 11.69
C PHE A 246 -4.13 7.50 11.80
N THR A 247 -3.91 8.12 12.96
CA THR A 247 -4.28 9.54 13.20
C THR A 247 -3.11 10.40 13.65
N ARG A 248 -3.14 11.69 13.26
CA ARG A 248 -2.13 12.69 13.69
C ARG A 248 -2.16 12.97 15.20
N GLN A 249 -3.31 12.79 15.84
CA GLN A 249 -3.46 12.92 17.29
C GLN A 249 -2.73 11.77 17.99
N ALA A 250 -2.97 10.51 17.56
CA ALA A 250 -2.26 9.36 18.11
C ALA A 250 -0.75 9.41 17.84
N LYS A 251 -0.30 9.99 16.70
CA LYS A 251 1.14 10.19 16.44
C LYS A 251 1.77 11.05 17.53
N ARG A 252 1.20 12.24 17.79
CA ARG A 252 1.66 13.16 18.83
C ARG A 252 1.59 12.54 20.22
N GLU A 253 0.47 11.92 20.57
CA GLU A 253 0.29 11.28 21.87
C GLU A 253 1.34 10.20 22.14
N ILE A 254 1.73 9.41 21.13
CA ILE A 254 2.78 8.40 21.25
C ILE A 254 4.16 9.05 21.34
N GLU A 255 4.46 10.02 20.48
CA GLU A 255 5.70 10.80 20.42
C GLU A 255 5.99 11.56 21.74
N GLU A 256 4.97 12.18 22.33
CA GLU A 256 4.99 12.83 23.64
C GLU A 256 5.28 11.83 24.77
N ARG A 257 4.53 10.73 24.86
CA ARG A 257 4.70 9.70 25.92
C ARG A 257 6.02 8.92 25.84
N ILE A 258 6.57 8.75 24.63
CA ILE A 258 7.92 8.17 24.45
C ILE A 258 8.97 9.14 24.98
N SER A 259 8.88 10.42 24.59
CA SER A 259 9.88 11.44 24.89
C SER A 259 9.77 12.06 26.30
N GLU A 260 8.75 11.70 27.07
CA GLU A 260 8.42 12.21 28.42
C GLU A 260 9.61 12.13 29.40
N ASP A 261 10.35 11.01 29.39
CA ASP A 261 11.50 10.75 30.28
C ASP A 261 12.87 10.97 29.59
N MET A 262 12.91 11.38 28.32
CA MET A 262 14.14 11.40 27.51
C MET A 262 14.83 12.78 27.49
N VAL A 263 16.16 12.78 27.43
CA VAL A 263 16.95 14.01 27.31
C VAL A 263 16.79 14.61 25.89
N GLU A 264 16.82 15.94 25.74
CA GLU A 264 16.64 16.65 24.46
C GLU A 264 17.56 16.22 23.30
N ARG A 265 18.69 15.57 23.58
CA ARG A 265 19.53 14.95 22.54
C ARG A 265 18.93 13.63 22.03
N GLU A 266 18.34 12.85 22.93
CA GLU A 266 17.80 11.52 22.65
C GLU A 266 16.48 11.57 21.89
N LYS A 267 15.71 12.66 22.01
CA LYS A 267 14.44 12.89 21.32
C LYS A 267 14.56 13.05 19.80
N ARG A 268 15.76 13.31 19.27
CA ARG A 268 15.98 13.73 17.87
C ARG A 268 15.89 12.60 16.82
N GLU A 269 15.57 11.39 17.27
CA GLU A 269 15.69 10.13 16.50
C GLU A 269 14.43 9.24 16.63
N ILE A 270 13.30 9.80 17.12
CA ILE A 270 12.08 9.01 17.41
C ILE A 270 11.19 8.92 16.16
N GLU A 271 11.21 7.76 15.51
CA GLU A 271 10.48 7.42 14.28
C GLU A 271 8.96 7.14 14.49
N VAL A 272 8.20 8.13 15.01
CA VAL A 272 6.72 8.04 15.09
C VAL A 272 6.06 8.70 13.88
N TYR A 273 5.25 7.96 13.12
CA TYR A 273 4.56 8.47 11.93
C TYR A 273 3.06 8.12 11.92
N THR A 274 2.28 8.84 11.09
CA THR A 274 1.04 8.23 10.60
C THR A 274 1.35 7.33 9.41
N ASN A 275 0.57 6.27 9.15
CA ASN A 275 0.82 5.36 8.01
C ASN A 275 1.05 6.17 6.72
N HIS A 276 0.13 7.09 6.38
CA HIS A 276 0.24 7.98 5.22
C HIS A 276 1.50 8.87 5.19
N GLN A 277 2.04 9.27 6.35
CA GLN A 277 3.28 10.06 6.41
C GLN A 277 4.49 9.16 6.17
N PHE A 278 4.53 7.99 6.82
CA PHE A 278 5.60 7.00 6.65
C PHE A 278 5.69 6.51 5.18
N CYS A 279 4.56 6.07 4.62
CA CYS A 279 4.44 5.65 3.23
C CYS A 279 4.97 6.71 2.26
N ARG A 280 4.71 7.99 2.53
CA ARG A 280 5.15 9.13 1.72
C ARG A 280 6.65 9.43 1.86
N ASN A 281 7.27 9.15 3.00
CA ASN A 281 8.71 9.32 3.21
C ASN A 281 9.48 8.25 2.41
N ILE A 282 9.11 6.97 2.53
CA ILE A 282 9.68 5.87 1.71
C ILE A 282 9.66 6.20 0.21
N ILE A 283 8.55 6.77 -0.27
CA ILE A 283 8.35 7.17 -1.67
C ILE A 283 9.24 8.37 -2.11
N LEU A 284 9.84 9.11 -1.17
CA LEU A 284 10.68 10.28 -1.42
C LEU A 284 12.19 9.98 -1.35
N ASP A 285 12.59 9.10 -0.44
CA ASP A 285 13.99 8.86 -0.10
C ASP A 285 14.72 8.11 -1.22
N TYR A 286 14.02 7.19 -1.92
CA TYR A 286 14.45 6.59 -3.19
C TYR A 286 14.28 7.55 -4.35
#